data_AF-Q5D902-F1
#
_entry.id   AF-Q5D902-F1
#
_cell.length_a   1.000
_cell.length_b   1.000
_cell.length_c   1.000
_cell.angle_alpha   90.00
_cell.angle_beta   90.00
_cell.angle_gamma   90.00
#
_symmetry.space_group_name_H-M   'P 1'
#
loop_
_entity.id
_entity.type
_entity.pdbx_description
1 polymer ?
#
loop_
_entity_poly.entity_id
_entity_poly.type
_entity_poly.pdbx_seq_one_letter_code
_entity_poly.pdbx_strand_id
1 'polypeptide(L)'
;MSMVLIYRIHSHFEHLFNYAEDMNILFYEYSHKYAKPWEWKNLAKFWGFTLDDIMAISYQDVGKNSYKQHTYRLLNIWLHGINDNQSPMNEFYLALTTIGRKRTAEQLRRRIHAFNKTYDKHKCKLS
;
A
#
# COMPACT_ATOMS: atom_id res chain seq x y z
N MET A 1 6.90 33.97 8.52
CA MET A 1 6.29 32.88 7.70
C MET A 1 4.79 33.04 7.77
N SER A 2 4.12 33.22 6.62
CA SER A 2 2.68 33.50 6.59
C SER A 2 1.87 32.31 7.12
N MET A 3 0.82 32.58 7.90
CA MET A 3 -0.10 31.54 8.41
C MET A 3 -0.62 30.63 7.28
N VAL A 4 -0.81 31.14 6.06
CA VAL A 4 -1.24 30.38 4.89
C VAL A 4 -0.27 29.24 4.53
N LEU A 5 1.04 29.43 4.69
CA LEU A 5 2.04 28.38 4.45
C LEU A 5 2.01 27.32 5.55
N ILE A 6 1.80 27.72 6.80
CA ILE A 6 1.71 26.80 7.94
C ILE A 6 0.46 25.92 7.83
N TYR A 7 -0.70 26.51 7.50
CA TYR A 7 -1.92 25.75 7.23
C TYR A 7 -1.79 24.83 6.02
N ARG A 8 -1.09 25.27 4.96
CA ARG A 8 -0.85 24.45 3.78
C ARG A 8 0.08 23.28 4.06
N ILE A 9 1.13 23.49 4.86
CA ILE A 9 2.04 22.42 5.31
C ILE A 9 1.31 21.46 6.26
N HIS A 10 0.55 21.97 7.23
CA HIS A 10 -0.20 21.14 8.17
C HIS A 10 -1.30 20.32 7.48
N SER A 11 -2.09 20.94 6.59
CA SER A 11 -3.10 20.25 5.80
C SER A 11 -2.51 19.24 4.83
N HIS A 12 -1.34 19.53 4.23
CA HIS A 12 -0.61 18.57 3.41
C HIS A 12 -0.09 17.39 4.24
N PHE A 13 0.40 17.66 5.45
CA PHE A 13 0.90 16.63 6.37
C PHE A 13 -0.23 15.74 6.89
N GLU A 14 -1.38 16.30 7.28
CA GLU A 14 -2.57 15.53 7.66
C GLU A 14 -3.14 14.74 6.48
N HIS A 15 -3.16 15.31 5.28
CA HIS A 15 -3.62 14.61 4.08
C HIS A 15 -2.70 13.42 3.72
N LEU A 16 -1.38 13.61 3.81
CA LEU A 16 -0.41 12.52 3.62
C LEU A 16 -0.51 11.45 4.70
N PHE A 17 -0.75 11.85 5.96
CA PHE A 17 -0.93 10.92 7.08
C PHE A 17 -2.16 10.04 6.87
N ASN A 18 -3.31 10.65 6.54
CA ASN A 18 -4.54 9.92 6.23
C ASN A 18 -4.38 9.02 4.99
N TYR A 19 -3.66 9.48 3.96
CA TYR A 19 -3.43 8.71 2.75
C TYR A 19 -2.51 7.50 2.98
N ALA A 20 -1.48 7.63 3.83
CA ALA A 20 -0.65 6.50 4.23
C ALA A 20 -1.43 5.48 5.05
N GLU A 21 -2.33 5.93 5.93
CA GLU A 21 -3.19 5.05 6.73
C GLU A 21 -4.18 4.27 5.86
N ASP A 22 -4.81 4.92 4.88
CA ASP A 22 -5.66 4.27 3.88
C ASP A 22 -4.90 3.19 3.08
N MET A 23 -3.65 3.48 2.71
CA MET A 23 -2.79 2.53 2.01
C MET A 23 -2.42 1.32 2.88
N ASN A 24 -2.18 1.54 4.17
CA ASN A 24 -1.88 0.45 5.12
C ASN A 24 -3.05 -0.52 5.24
N ILE A 25 -4.29 -0.02 5.34
CA ILE A 25 -5.50 -0.85 5.38
C ILE A 25 -5.63 -1.70 4.10
N LEU A 26 -5.41 -1.07 2.94
CA LEU A 26 -5.44 -1.72 1.65
C LEU A 26 -4.35 -2.80 1.53
N PHE A 27 -3.11 -2.51 1.93
CA PHE A 27 -2.01 -3.47 1.90
C PHE A 27 -2.23 -4.63 2.86
N TYR A 28 -2.81 -4.38 4.04
CA TYR A 28 -3.19 -5.42 4.96
C TYR A 28 -4.22 -6.36 4.32
N GLU A 29 -5.28 -5.80 3.71
CA GLU A 29 -6.30 -6.58 3.03
C GLU A 29 -5.71 -7.40 1.86
N TYR A 30 -4.90 -6.77 1.01
CA TYR A 30 -4.18 -7.43 -0.08
C TYR A 30 -3.39 -8.63 0.44
N SER A 31 -2.55 -8.40 1.45
CA SER A 31 -1.64 -9.39 1.99
C SER A 31 -2.35 -10.60 2.59
N HIS A 32 -3.50 -10.39 3.24
CA HIS A 32 -4.18 -11.45 3.96
C HIS A 32 -5.19 -12.23 3.13
N LYS A 33 -5.80 -11.59 2.13
CA LYS A 33 -6.89 -12.16 1.32
C LYS A 33 -6.49 -12.52 -0.12
N TYR A 34 -5.51 -11.82 -0.68
CA TYR A 34 -5.24 -11.87 -2.12
C TYR A 34 -3.82 -12.32 -2.48
N ALA A 35 -2.84 -12.06 -1.62
CA ALA A 35 -1.45 -12.42 -1.88
C ALA A 35 -1.24 -13.94 -1.94
N LYS A 36 -0.27 -14.36 -2.74
CA LYS A 36 0.19 -15.76 -2.79
C LYS A 36 1.64 -15.90 -2.30
N PRO A 37 2.06 -17.11 -1.88
CA PRO A 37 3.36 -17.32 -1.24
C PRO A 37 4.59 -16.81 -2.00
N TRP A 38 4.57 -16.83 -3.32
CA TRP A 38 5.70 -16.41 -4.16
C TRP A 38 5.66 -14.93 -4.57
N GLU A 39 4.54 -14.24 -4.38
CA GLU A 39 4.30 -12.93 -4.99
C GLU A 39 5.09 -11.82 -4.33
N TRP A 40 5.24 -11.85 -3.01
CA TRP A 40 5.98 -10.82 -2.29
C TRP A 40 7.45 -10.77 -2.69
N LYS A 41 8.09 -11.92 -2.98
CA LYS A 41 9.47 -11.95 -3.49
C LYS A 41 9.56 -11.37 -4.91
N ASN A 42 8.54 -11.59 -5.75
CA ASN A 42 8.50 -11.01 -7.10
C ASN A 42 8.28 -9.50 -7.06
N LEU A 43 7.42 -9.02 -6.14
CA LEU A 43 7.24 -7.59 -5.88
C LEU A 43 8.53 -6.94 -5.38
N ALA A 44 9.21 -7.58 -4.43
CA ALA A 44 10.49 -7.12 -3.90
C ALA A 44 11.52 -6.95 -5.04
N LYS A 45 11.66 -7.98 -5.90
CA LYS A 45 12.54 -7.90 -7.08
C LYS A 45 12.15 -6.80 -8.05
N PHE A 46 10.84 -6.63 -8.32
CA PHE A 46 10.34 -5.58 -9.21
C PHE A 46 10.72 -4.17 -8.71
N TRP A 47 10.69 -3.95 -7.40
CA TRP A 47 11.08 -2.68 -6.78
C TRP A 47 12.58 -2.59 -6.43
N GLY A 48 13.39 -3.56 -6.85
CA GLY A 48 14.85 -3.51 -6.67
C GLY A 48 15.35 -3.84 -5.27
N PHE A 49 14.54 -4.46 -4.41
CA PHE A 49 15.02 -4.96 -3.12
C PHE A 49 16.07 -6.06 -3.34
N THR A 50 17.14 -6.00 -2.55
CA THR A 50 18.24 -6.95 -2.60
C THR A 50 17.87 -8.29 -1.96
N LEU A 51 18.73 -9.30 -2.13
CA LEU A 51 18.55 -10.57 -1.45
C LEU A 51 18.60 -10.40 0.08
N ASP A 52 19.49 -9.54 0.56
CA ASP A 52 19.64 -9.25 1.99
C ASP A 52 18.38 -8.59 2.56
N ASP A 53 17.77 -7.67 1.82
CA ASP A 53 16.49 -7.08 2.21
C ASP A 53 15.37 -8.13 2.28
N ILE A 54 15.30 -9.01 1.27
CA ILE A 54 14.30 -10.09 1.24
C ILE A 54 14.49 -11.04 2.44
N MET A 55 15.74 -11.36 2.78
CA MET A 55 16.06 -12.17 3.96
C MET A 55 15.63 -11.47 5.26
N ALA A 56 15.97 -10.19 5.41
CA ALA A 56 15.59 -9.38 6.57
C ALA A 56 14.07 -9.28 6.75
N ILE A 57 13.32 -9.10 5.65
CA ILE A 57 11.86 -9.09 5.65
C ILE A 57 11.31 -10.44 6.13
N SER A 58 11.89 -11.56 5.69
CA SER A 58 11.41 -12.90 6.08
C SER A 58 11.89 -13.42 7.43
N TYR A 59 12.77 -12.71 8.13
CA TYR A 59 13.49 -13.27 9.28
C TYR A 59 12.57 -13.68 10.44
N GLN A 60 11.53 -12.88 10.71
CA GLN A 60 10.69 -13.05 11.91
C GLN A 60 9.53 -14.04 11.73
N ASP A 61 8.95 -14.13 10.53
CA ASP A 61 7.75 -14.93 10.31
C ASP A 61 8.09 -16.21 9.54
N VAL A 62 7.92 -17.36 10.19
CA VAL A 62 8.18 -18.68 9.59
C VAL A 62 6.90 -19.50 9.51
N GLY A 63 6.80 -20.35 8.49
CA GLY A 63 5.67 -21.26 8.29
C GLY A 63 4.78 -20.94 7.08
N LYS A 64 3.75 -21.77 6.88
CA LYS A 64 2.97 -21.85 5.61
C LYS A 64 2.25 -20.55 5.22
N ASN A 65 1.91 -19.69 6.19
CA ASN A 65 1.18 -18.43 5.97
C ASN A 65 2.01 -17.17 6.24
N SER A 66 3.30 -17.31 6.56
CA SER A 66 4.23 -16.20 6.81
C SER A 66 4.28 -15.19 5.67
N TYR A 67 4.07 -15.66 4.43
CA TYR A 67 4.04 -14.81 3.23
C TYR A 67 3.04 -13.65 3.33
N LYS A 68 1.96 -13.77 4.13
CA LYS A 68 1.01 -12.67 4.35
C LYS A 68 1.68 -11.53 5.10
N GLN A 69 2.38 -11.84 6.19
CA GLN A 69 3.13 -10.83 6.95
C GLN A 69 4.31 -10.28 6.15
N HIS A 70 5.02 -11.15 5.41
CA HIS A 70 6.10 -10.69 4.52
C HIS A 70 5.60 -9.73 3.44
N THR A 71 4.45 -10.04 2.83
CA THR A 71 3.83 -9.15 1.83
C THR A 71 3.46 -7.80 2.46
N TYR A 72 2.84 -7.82 3.64
CA TYR A 72 2.43 -6.60 4.31
C TYR A 72 3.62 -5.72 4.69
N ARG A 73 4.66 -6.32 5.28
CA ARG A 73 5.90 -5.61 5.66
C ARG A 73 6.62 -5.04 4.44
N LEU A 74 6.74 -5.82 3.36
CA LEU A 74 7.32 -5.35 2.11
C LEU A 74 6.58 -4.12 1.58
N LEU A 75 5.25 -4.16 1.54
CA LEU A 75 4.44 -3.06 1.01
C LEU A 75 4.57 -1.79 1.84
N ASN A 76 4.64 -1.90 3.17
CA ASN A 76 4.89 -0.76 4.04
C ASN A 76 6.30 -0.17 3.82
N ILE A 77 7.33 -1.01 3.78
CA ILE A 77 8.71 -0.54 3.54
C ILE A 77 8.80 0.14 2.17
N TRP A 78 8.21 -0.45 1.14
CA TRP A 78 8.15 0.14 -0.19
C TRP A 78 7.40 1.48 -0.21
N LEU A 79 6.26 1.58 0.50
CA LEU A 79 5.48 2.81 0.60
C LEU A 79 6.29 3.97 1.18
N HIS A 80 7.14 3.70 2.18
CA HIS A 80 8.02 4.73 2.76
C HIS A 80 9.07 5.27 1.78
N GLY A 81 9.43 4.51 0.75
CA GLY A 81 10.41 4.90 -0.26
C GLY A 81 9.82 5.49 -1.54
N ILE A 82 8.50 5.68 -1.61
CA ILE A 82 7.85 6.22 -2.81
C ILE A 82 8.08 7.74 -2.90
N ASN A 83 8.30 8.24 -4.12
CA ASN A 83 8.44 9.68 -4.34
C ASN A 83 7.08 10.39 -4.22
N ASP A 84 7.08 11.62 -3.71
CA ASP A 84 5.87 12.46 -3.54
C ASP A 84 5.08 12.68 -4.85
N ASN A 85 5.74 12.53 -6.00
CA ASN A 85 5.14 12.71 -7.32
C ASN A 85 4.49 11.44 -7.88
N GLN A 86 4.63 10.30 -7.20
CA GLN A 86 4.09 9.02 -7.63
C GLN A 86 2.87 8.65 -6.79
N SER A 87 1.83 8.12 -7.43
CA SER A 87 0.68 7.57 -6.71
C SER A 87 0.99 6.11 -6.30
N PRO A 88 1.06 5.78 -4.99
CA PRO A 88 1.24 4.41 -4.53
C PRO A 88 0.26 3.43 -5.13
N MET A 89 -0.99 3.85 -5.34
CA MET A 89 -2.01 2.99 -5.92
C MET A 89 -1.69 2.63 -7.38
N ASN A 90 -1.23 3.61 -8.17
CA ASN A 90 -0.89 3.38 -9.58
C ASN A 90 0.36 2.53 -9.71
N GLU A 91 1.39 2.81 -8.90
CA GLU A 91 2.64 2.03 -8.89
C GLU A 91 2.40 0.59 -8.40
N PHE A 92 1.57 0.42 -7.37
CA PHE A 92 1.22 -0.91 -6.89
C PHE A 92 0.42 -1.69 -7.94
N TYR A 93 -0.52 -1.04 -8.62
CA TYR A 93 -1.25 -1.64 -9.74
C TYR A 93 -0.30 -2.04 -10.88
N LEU A 94 0.66 -1.19 -11.24
CA LEU A 94 1.69 -1.49 -12.24
C LEU A 94 2.53 -2.70 -11.83
N ALA A 95 2.98 -2.76 -10.57
CA ALA A 95 3.74 -3.89 -10.06
C ALA A 95 2.92 -5.20 -10.15
N LEU A 96 1.66 -5.18 -9.68
CA LEU A 96 0.77 -6.34 -9.74
C LEU A 96 0.51 -6.80 -11.18
N THR A 97 0.28 -5.88 -12.12
CA THR A 97 0.08 -6.25 -13.53
C THR A 97 1.34 -6.86 -14.13
N THR A 98 2.51 -6.31 -13.81
CA THR A 98 3.81 -6.79 -14.28
C THR A 98 4.11 -8.21 -13.78
N ILE A 99 3.76 -8.53 -12.52
CA ILE A 99 3.92 -9.90 -11.99
C ILE A 99 2.77 -10.85 -12.38
N GLY A 100 1.94 -10.49 -13.37
CA GLY A 100 0.87 -11.34 -13.90
C GLY A 100 -0.42 -11.37 -13.05
N ARG A 101 -0.59 -10.44 -12.10
CA ARG A 101 -1.72 -10.38 -11.16
C ARG A 101 -2.78 -9.35 -11.52
N LYS A 102 -2.91 -9.00 -12.81
CA LYS A 102 -3.88 -8.02 -13.34
C LYS A 102 -5.30 -8.17 -12.80
N ARG A 103 -5.86 -9.40 -12.80
CA ARG A 103 -7.23 -9.63 -12.30
C ARG A 103 -7.42 -9.26 -10.82
N THR A 104 -6.39 -9.43 -9.99
CA THR A 104 -6.43 -9.08 -8.57
C THR A 104 -6.24 -7.58 -8.40
N ALA A 105 -5.36 -6.95 -9.18
CA ALA A 105 -5.21 -5.50 -9.19
C ALA A 105 -6.54 -4.79 -9.51
N GLU A 106 -7.28 -5.29 -10.50
CA GLU A 106 -8.62 -4.80 -10.85
C GLU A 106 -9.64 -4.96 -9.72
N GLN A 107 -9.63 -6.10 -9.01
CA GLN A 107 -10.52 -6.32 -7.87
C GLN A 107 -10.24 -5.34 -6.73
N LEU A 108 -8.96 -5.12 -6.43
CA LEU A 108 -8.54 -4.21 -5.38
C LEU A 108 -8.96 -2.77 -5.69
N ARG A 109 -8.75 -2.32 -6.94
CA ARG A 109 -9.16 -0.99 -7.40
C ARG A 109 -10.66 -0.74 -7.23
N ARG A 110 -11.50 -1.71 -7.58
CA ARG A 110 -12.96 -1.60 -7.36
C ARG A 110 -13.32 -1.55 -5.88
N ARG A 111 -12.62 -2.33 -5.05
CA ARG A 111 -12.88 -2.43 -3.61
C ARG A 111 -12.54 -1.13 -2.88
N ILE A 112 -11.43 -0.48 -3.24
CA ILE A 112 -11.05 0.83 -2.70
C ILE A 112 -12.03 1.91 -3.13
N HIS A 113 -12.45 1.93 -4.40
CA HIS A 113 -13.45 2.88 -4.86
C HIS A 113 -14.79 2.72 -4.11
N ALA A 114 -15.18 1.48 -3.79
CA ALA A 114 -16.33 1.21 -2.94
C ALA A 114 -16.10 1.67 -1.49
N PHE A 115 -14.91 1.47 -0.92
CA PHE A 115 -14.55 1.94 0.43
C PHE A 115 -14.63 3.47 0.53
N ASN A 116 -14.02 4.20 -0.40
CA ASN A 116 -14.01 5.66 -0.43
C ASN A 116 -15.42 6.25 -0.62
N LYS A 117 -16.25 5.64 -1.47
CA LYS A 117 -17.66 6.05 -1.66
C LYS A 117 -18.50 5.85 -0.39
N THR A 118 -18.14 4.90 0.45
CA THR A 118 -18.82 4.64 1.72
C THR A 118 -18.36 5.64 2.77
N TYR A 119 -17.05 5.93 2.85
CA TYR A 119 -16.47 6.96 3.73
C TYR A 119 -17.04 8.36 3.45
N ASP A 120 -17.18 8.74 2.18
CA ASP A 120 -17.82 10.01 1.78
C ASP A 120 -19.29 10.10 2.22
N LYS A 121 -20.02 8.99 2.12
CA LYS A 121 -21.43 8.90 2.59
C LYS A 121 -21.56 9.03 4.11
N HIS A 122 -20.57 8.63 4.88
CA HIS A 122 -20.57 8.79 6.34
C HIS A 122 -20.17 10.22 6.74
N LYS A 123 -19.25 10.85 6.02
CA LYS A 123 -18.88 12.27 6.21
C LYS A 123 -20.02 13.22 5.87
N CYS A 124 -20.76 12.95 4.78
CA CYS A 124 -21.91 13.76 4.37
C CYS A 124 -23.14 13.62 5.28
N LYS A 125 -23.15 12.67 6.22
CA LYS A 125 -24.23 12.47 7.20
C LYS A 125 -23.95 13.10 8.57
N LEU A 126 -22.72 13.57 8.77
CA LEU A 126 -22.26 14.25 9.99
C LEU A 126 -22.06 15.77 9.77
N SER A 127 -22.40 16.26 8.56
CA SER A 127 -22.45 17.68 8.19
C SER A 127 -23.90 18.16 8.11
#